data_AF-A0A7S4ANX2-F1
#
_entry.id   AF-A0A7S4ANX2-F1
#
_cell.length_a   1.000
_cell.length_b   1.000
_cell.length_c   1.000
_cell.angle_alpha   90.00
_cell.angle_beta   90.00
_cell.angle_gamma   90.00
#
_symmetry.space_group_name_H-M   'P 1'
#
loop_
_entity.id
_entity.type
_entity.pdbx_description
1 polymer ?
#
loop_
_entity_poly.entity_id
_entity_poly.type
_entity_poly.pdbx_seq_one_letter_code
_entity_poly.pdbx_strand_id
1 'polypeptide(L)'
;MLVVAPGMIAAAASSALILTVASQCARNMIQTASIASAAAAAAALQQGAVTSLSSSSSSSSSPTILDDLLSSTTTTARSSSDSNSIGDSLRKMNRADLLRVFAESRAPTPEELDEIICGSSDNAAGVMEWDGVLLDNNSKIMDLSSNVMTHALFGGIVLPWRLVGSGRKKKGMWKGKAFSSSSSASSRGKGVNRFGGRSSSTENNDDTAAQQQQQQQQQNDDSGFCRHGFEYSIQDSKLLPGTNSLRLVYSKYQSLPISLWHSMNDELRVVELNTSTSSTENNGNSNKEMVLIGMGWMGWSGGPLNCSPFLLERPRYTPLPTTSS
;
A
#
# COMPACT_ATOMS: atom_id res chain seq x y z
N MET A 1 -25.34 -47.76 8.21
CA MET A 1 -25.27 -46.36 8.70
C MET A 1 -23.79 -46.08 8.98
N LEU A 2 -23.13 -45.27 8.14
CA LEU A 2 -21.69 -45.05 8.26
C LEU A 2 -21.45 -43.90 9.26
N VAL A 3 -20.98 -44.22 10.45
CA VAL A 3 -20.66 -43.22 11.48
C VAL A 3 -19.25 -42.69 11.19
N VAL A 4 -19.17 -41.51 10.56
CA VAL A 4 -17.89 -40.82 10.36
C VAL A 4 -17.52 -40.12 11.68
N ALA A 5 -16.34 -40.41 12.22
CA ALA A 5 -15.84 -39.74 13.41
C ALA A 5 -15.65 -38.23 13.15
N PRO A 6 -16.15 -37.32 14.01
CA PRO A 6 -16.02 -35.88 13.83
C PRO A 6 -14.59 -35.38 13.57
N GLY A 7 -13.58 -36.06 14.13
CA GLY A 7 -12.16 -35.74 13.89
C GLY A 7 -11.70 -35.93 12.45
N MET A 8 -12.28 -36.88 11.70
CA MET A 8 -11.92 -37.11 10.30
C MET A 8 -12.44 -35.99 9.39
N ILE A 9 -13.63 -35.45 9.70
CA ILE A 9 -14.22 -34.33 8.94
C ILE A 9 -13.37 -33.07 9.15
N ALA A 10 -12.95 -32.80 10.38
CA ALA A 10 -12.08 -31.66 10.69
C ALA A 10 -10.72 -31.76 9.97
N ALA A 11 -10.07 -32.92 10.03
CA ALA A 11 -8.78 -33.14 9.37
C ALA A 11 -8.86 -33.00 7.84
N ALA A 12 -9.93 -33.54 7.23
CA ALA A 12 -10.16 -33.40 5.79
C ALA A 12 -10.42 -31.94 5.39
N ALA A 13 -11.23 -31.21 6.17
CA ALA A 13 -11.50 -29.79 5.93
C ALA A 13 -10.23 -28.93 6.06
N SER A 14 -9.40 -29.16 7.09
CA SER A 14 -8.12 -28.47 7.26
C SER A 14 -7.16 -28.78 6.10
N SER A 15 -7.08 -30.03 5.66
CA SER A 15 -6.22 -30.43 4.54
C SER A 15 -6.67 -29.78 3.23
N ALA A 16 -7.97 -29.78 2.94
CA ALA A 16 -8.53 -29.12 1.77
C ALA A 16 -8.27 -27.60 1.79
N LEU A 17 -8.37 -26.97 2.97
CA LEU A 17 -8.03 -25.57 3.14
C LEU A 17 -6.54 -25.30 2.84
N ILE A 18 -5.63 -26.08 3.43
CA ILE A 18 -4.18 -25.93 3.22
C ILE A 18 -3.84 -26.09 1.73
N LEU A 19 -4.37 -27.11 1.06
CA LEU A 19 -4.14 -27.34 -0.38
C LEU A 19 -4.68 -26.20 -1.24
N THR A 20 -5.85 -25.66 -0.89
CA THR A 20 -6.44 -24.51 -1.61
C THR A 20 -5.55 -23.28 -1.51
N VAL A 21 -5.08 -22.97 -0.29
CA VAL A 21 -4.15 -21.86 -0.02
C VAL A 21 -2.82 -22.05 -0.75
N ALA A 22 -2.23 -23.25 -0.68
CA ALA A 22 -0.98 -23.55 -1.36
C ALA A 22 -1.11 -23.42 -2.89
N SER A 23 -2.22 -23.91 -3.46
CA SER A 23 -2.49 -23.80 -4.90
C SER A 23 -2.64 -22.34 -5.35
N GLN A 24 -3.30 -21.50 -4.55
CA GLN A 24 -3.44 -20.07 -4.82
C GLN A 24 -2.11 -19.33 -4.74
N CYS A 25 -1.32 -19.58 -3.70
CA CYS A 25 0.04 -19.06 -3.57
C CYS A 25 0.90 -19.41 -4.79
N ALA A 26 0.86 -20.68 -5.24
CA ALA A 26 1.60 -21.12 -6.44
C ALA A 26 1.18 -20.35 -7.70
N ARG A 27 -0.12 -20.15 -7.94
CA ARG A 27 -0.61 -19.35 -9.09
C ARG A 27 -0.13 -17.90 -9.02
N ASN A 28 -0.21 -17.28 -7.84
CA ASN A 28 0.26 -15.91 -7.63
C ASN A 28 1.76 -15.79 -7.94
N MET A 29 2.56 -16.75 -7.47
CA MET A 29 4.01 -16.78 -7.74
C MET A 29 4.32 -16.90 -9.22
N ILE A 30 3.65 -17.80 -9.94
CA ILE A 30 3.85 -17.98 -11.39
C ILE A 30 3.48 -16.71 -12.15
N GLN A 31 2.33 -16.12 -11.85
CA GLN A 31 1.88 -14.88 -12.50
C GLN A 31 2.86 -13.73 -12.25
N THR A 32 3.30 -13.57 -11.00
CA THR A 32 4.24 -12.51 -10.60
C THR A 32 5.59 -12.71 -11.27
N ALA A 33 6.12 -13.94 -11.30
CA ALA A 33 7.38 -14.26 -11.97
C ALA A 33 7.32 -13.98 -13.49
N SER A 34 6.20 -14.34 -14.14
CA SER A 34 6.01 -14.08 -15.57
C SER A 34 6.02 -12.58 -15.88
N ILE A 35 5.35 -11.76 -15.06
CA ILE A 35 5.28 -10.31 -15.27
C ILE A 35 6.64 -9.66 -14.95
N ALA A 36 7.27 -10.05 -13.84
CA ALA A 36 8.58 -9.54 -13.46
C ALA A 36 9.65 -9.85 -14.53
N SER A 37 9.64 -11.06 -15.10
CA SER A 37 10.52 -11.46 -16.20
C SER A 37 10.27 -10.62 -17.45
N ALA A 38 9.01 -10.41 -17.83
CA ALA A 38 8.65 -9.57 -18.97
C ALA A 38 9.09 -8.11 -18.78
N ALA A 39 8.89 -7.56 -17.58
CA ALA A 39 9.32 -6.21 -17.23
C ALA A 39 10.86 -6.06 -17.24
N ALA A 40 11.58 -7.05 -16.69
CA ALA A 40 13.04 -7.07 -16.72
C ALA A 40 13.58 -7.15 -18.16
N ALA A 41 12.96 -7.97 -19.02
CA ALA A 41 13.31 -8.04 -20.44
C ALA A 41 13.05 -6.71 -21.17
N ALA A 42 11.92 -6.05 -20.89
CA ALA A 42 11.63 -4.73 -21.45
C ALA A 42 12.64 -3.67 -20.99
N ALA A 43 13.00 -3.66 -19.70
CA ALA A 43 14.02 -2.75 -19.16
C ALA A 43 15.41 -3.00 -19.77
N ALA A 44 15.81 -4.27 -19.95
CA ALA A 44 17.08 -4.62 -20.58
C ALA A 44 17.16 -4.17 -22.05
N LEU A 45 16.06 -4.31 -22.80
CA LEU A 45 15.98 -3.81 -24.18
C LEU A 45 16.12 -2.28 -24.26
N GLN A 46 15.49 -1.56 -23.33
CA GLN A 46 15.62 -0.10 -23.24
C GLN A 46 17.07 0.32 -22.94
N GLN A 47 17.78 -0.39 -22.06
CA GLN A 47 19.18 -0.09 -21.75
C GLN A 47 20.14 -0.43 -22.90
N GLY A 48 19.89 -1.53 -23.62
CA GLY A 48 20.68 -1.93 -24.79
C GLY A 48 20.51 -1.00 -25.99
N ALA A 49 19.29 -0.49 -26.22
CA ALA A 49 19.03 0.46 -27.30
C ALA A 49 19.81 1.78 -27.14
N VAL A 50 20.05 2.23 -25.90
CA VAL A 50 20.81 3.46 -25.60
C VAL A 50 22.29 3.32 -25.95
N THR A 51 22.85 2.10 -25.97
CA THR A 51 24.26 1.87 -26.31
C THR A 51 24.50 1.71 -27.81
N SER A 52 23.46 1.44 -28.62
CA SER A 52 23.60 1.19 -30.07
C SER A 52 23.10 2.31 -30.99
N LEU A 53 22.44 3.35 -30.46
CA LEU A 53 21.77 4.38 -31.27
C LEU A 53 22.26 5.80 -30.97
N SER A 54 23.50 6.09 -31.37
CA SER A 54 23.98 7.46 -31.63
C SER A 54 23.73 7.91 -33.08
N SER A 55 22.79 7.27 -33.80
CA SER A 55 22.46 7.64 -35.17
C SER A 55 21.05 7.20 -35.57
N SER A 56 20.18 8.16 -35.89
CA SER A 56 18.85 8.07 -36.53
C SER A 56 17.64 7.97 -35.59
N SER A 57 16.91 9.08 -35.45
CA SER A 57 15.72 9.25 -34.60
C SER A 57 14.41 9.07 -35.38
N SER A 58 13.70 7.98 -35.11
CA SER A 58 12.25 7.86 -35.31
C SER A 58 11.71 6.75 -34.39
N SER A 59 11.35 7.10 -33.16
CA SER A 59 10.85 6.15 -32.15
C SER A 59 9.33 6.04 -32.21
N SER A 60 8.82 4.92 -32.71
CA SER A 60 7.44 4.48 -32.47
C SER A 60 7.37 3.78 -31.10
N SER A 61 7.03 4.51 -30.05
CA SER A 61 6.78 3.91 -28.73
C SER A 61 5.44 3.16 -28.74
N SER A 62 5.45 1.88 -28.38
CA SER A 62 4.22 1.12 -28.14
C SER A 62 3.45 1.73 -26.95
N PRO A 63 2.10 1.80 -27.01
CA PRO A 63 1.30 2.34 -25.91
C PRO A 63 1.49 1.51 -24.64
N THR A 64 1.68 2.19 -23.51
CA THR A 64 1.78 1.56 -22.19
C THR A 64 0.39 1.41 -21.57
N ILE A 65 0.23 0.55 -20.56
CA ILE A 65 -1.06 0.40 -19.85
C ILE A 65 -1.45 1.71 -19.15
N LEU A 66 -0.46 2.47 -18.70
CA LEU A 66 -0.65 3.83 -18.19
C LEU A 66 -1.27 4.75 -19.25
N ASP A 67 -0.86 4.67 -20.51
CA ASP A 67 -1.45 5.48 -21.58
C ASP A 67 -2.92 5.14 -21.84
N ASP A 68 -3.28 3.86 -21.79
CA ASP A 68 -4.68 3.42 -21.94
C ASP A 68 -5.54 3.87 -20.74
N LEU A 69 -5.00 3.81 -19.52
CA LEU A 69 -5.67 4.33 -18.32
C LEU A 69 -5.96 5.83 -18.42
N LEU A 70 -4.96 6.59 -18.88
CA LEU A 70 -5.08 8.03 -19.09
C LEU A 70 -6.04 8.37 -20.23
N SER A 71 -6.10 7.53 -21.27
CA SER A 71 -6.99 7.71 -22.42
C SER A 71 -8.45 7.37 -22.09
N SER A 72 -8.67 6.36 -21.24
CA SER A 72 -10.02 5.95 -20.83
C SER A 72 -10.72 6.98 -19.93
N THR A 73 -9.95 7.79 -19.18
CA THR A 73 -10.49 8.85 -18.31
C THR A 73 -10.90 10.11 -19.08
N THR A 74 -10.36 10.34 -20.27
CA THR A 74 -10.60 11.56 -21.05
C THR A 74 -11.86 11.54 -21.93
N THR A 75 -12.50 10.39 -22.14
CA THR A 75 -13.55 10.27 -23.18
C THR A 75 -15.00 10.47 -22.67
N THR A 76 -15.22 10.66 -21.36
CA THR A 76 -16.58 10.85 -20.80
C THR A 76 -16.82 12.29 -20.35
N ALA A 77 -16.84 13.22 -21.31
CA ALA A 77 -17.21 14.62 -21.06
C ALA A 77 -18.74 14.77 -20.93
N ARG A 78 -19.26 14.72 -19.68
CA ARG A 78 -20.41 15.50 -19.16
C ARG A 78 -20.99 14.89 -17.87
N SER A 79 -20.41 15.24 -16.72
CA SER A 79 -21.08 15.35 -15.42
C SER A 79 -20.04 15.85 -14.39
N SER A 80 -20.23 17.06 -13.87
CA SER A 80 -19.23 17.85 -13.12
C SER A 80 -19.02 17.44 -11.65
N SER A 81 -19.21 16.16 -11.30
CA SER A 81 -19.02 15.66 -9.92
C SER A 81 -18.22 14.37 -9.80
N ASP A 82 -17.98 13.66 -10.90
CA ASP A 82 -17.37 12.33 -10.87
C ASP A 82 -15.94 12.41 -11.38
N SER A 83 -15.07 13.10 -10.63
CA SER A 83 -13.63 12.92 -10.81
C SER A 83 -13.31 11.48 -10.38
N ASN A 84 -13.34 10.54 -11.33
CA ASN A 84 -12.83 9.19 -11.11
C ASN A 84 -11.35 9.34 -10.73
N SER A 85 -11.04 9.22 -9.44
CA SER A 85 -9.67 9.35 -8.98
C SER A 85 -8.84 8.19 -9.57
N ILE A 86 -7.53 8.38 -9.74
CA ILE A 86 -6.66 7.27 -10.11
C ILE A 86 -6.77 6.12 -9.11
N GLY A 87 -6.98 6.45 -7.83
CA GLY A 87 -7.24 5.47 -6.79
C GLY A 87 -8.43 4.58 -7.14
N ASP A 88 -9.53 5.16 -7.64
CA ASP A 88 -10.70 4.40 -8.07
C ASP A 88 -10.43 3.49 -9.28
N SER A 89 -9.57 3.93 -10.19
CA SER A 89 -9.15 3.12 -11.35
C SER A 89 -8.27 1.95 -10.91
N LEU A 90 -7.26 2.19 -10.07
CA LEU A 90 -6.39 1.16 -9.51
C LEU A 90 -7.17 0.14 -8.67
N ARG A 91 -8.18 0.57 -7.91
CA ARG A 91 -9.06 -0.33 -7.12
C ARG A 91 -9.87 -1.30 -7.99
N LYS A 92 -10.12 -0.97 -9.25
CA LYS A 92 -10.87 -1.81 -10.19
C LYS A 92 -9.97 -2.76 -10.98
N MET A 93 -8.65 -2.59 -10.93
CA MET A 93 -7.71 -3.42 -11.67
C MET A 93 -7.56 -4.82 -11.08
N ASN A 94 -7.23 -5.77 -11.96
CA ASN A 94 -6.81 -7.09 -11.53
C ASN A 94 -5.32 -7.12 -11.15
N ARG A 95 -4.86 -8.28 -10.64
CA ARG A 95 -3.48 -8.47 -10.15
C ARG A 95 -2.44 -8.22 -11.22
N ALA A 96 -2.69 -8.76 -12.41
CA ALA A 96 -1.74 -8.67 -13.50
C ALA A 96 -1.54 -7.20 -13.88
N ASP A 97 -2.64 -6.46 -13.99
CA ASP A 97 -2.59 -5.05 -14.35
C ASP A 97 -1.93 -4.22 -13.25
N LEU A 98 -2.23 -4.47 -11.97
CA LEU A 98 -1.55 -3.81 -10.84
C LEU A 98 -0.04 -4.11 -10.81
N LEU A 99 0.37 -5.35 -11.08
CA LEU A 99 1.78 -5.73 -11.17
C LEU A 99 2.47 -5.06 -12.36
N ARG A 100 1.79 -4.92 -13.50
CA ARG A 100 2.32 -4.19 -14.66
C ARG A 100 2.45 -2.71 -14.37
N VAL A 101 1.43 -2.07 -13.79
CA VAL A 101 1.50 -0.68 -13.34
C VAL A 101 2.67 -0.48 -12.38
N PHE A 102 2.83 -1.37 -11.39
CA PHE A 102 3.97 -1.30 -10.48
C PHE A 102 5.31 -1.43 -11.21
N ALA A 103 5.40 -2.33 -12.21
CA ALA A 103 6.61 -2.54 -12.98
C ALA A 103 7.00 -1.37 -13.89
N GLU A 104 6.00 -0.70 -14.46
CA GLU A 104 6.15 0.50 -15.27
C GLU A 104 6.38 1.76 -14.42
N SER A 105 5.95 1.75 -13.16
CA SER A 105 6.17 2.83 -12.20
C SER A 105 7.64 2.94 -11.80
N ARG A 106 8.09 4.16 -11.45
CA ARG A 106 9.48 4.41 -11.02
C ARG A 106 9.61 4.56 -9.51
N ALA A 107 10.85 4.44 -9.02
CA ALA A 107 11.18 4.87 -7.67
C ALA A 107 10.97 6.39 -7.52
N PRO A 108 10.59 6.88 -6.32
CA PRO A 108 10.55 8.32 -6.07
C PRO A 108 11.93 8.95 -6.24
N THR A 109 11.99 10.17 -6.77
CA THR A 109 13.23 10.97 -6.78
C THR A 109 13.56 11.45 -5.36
N PRO A 110 14.77 11.97 -5.09
CA PRO A 110 15.08 12.56 -3.78
C PRO A 110 14.11 13.68 -3.36
N GLU A 111 13.65 14.50 -4.30
CA GLU A 111 12.71 15.60 -4.05
C GLU A 111 11.32 15.07 -3.72
N GLU A 112 10.84 14.08 -4.48
CA GLU A 112 9.55 13.42 -4.19
C GLU A 112 9.62 12.63 -2.89
N LEU A 113 10.77 12.05 -2.56
CA LEU A 113 10.97 11.38 -1.30
C LEU A 113 10.84 12.36 -0.14
N ASP A 114 11.42 13.55 -0.25
CA ASP A 114 11.22 14.62 0.74
C ASP A 114 9.73 15.01 0.83
N GLU A 115 9.04 15.14 -0.31
CA GLU A 115 7.60 15.40 -0.35
C GLU A 115 6.76 14.27 0.30
N ILE A 116 7.17 13.01 0.14
CA ILE A 116 6.53 11.85 0.77
C ILE A 116 6.68 11.89 2.29
N ILE A 117 7.81 12.41 2.77
CA ILE A 117 8.21 12.39 4.18
C ILE A 117 7.72 13.62 4.94
N CYS A 118 7.91 14.80 4.37
CA CYS A 118 7.69 16.11 4.99
C CYS A 118 6.37 16.74 4.53
N GLY A 119 5.79 16.28 3.41
CA GLY A 119 4.67 16.95 2.76
C GLY A 119 5.11 18.25 2.07
N SER A 120 4.17 19.18 1.89
CA SER A 120 4.48 20.54 1.40
C SER A 120 5.46 21.25 2.36
N SER A 121 6.32 22.13 1.83
CA SER A 121 7.33 22.90 2.57
C SER A 121 6.82 23.64 3.80
N ASP A 122 5.51 23.86 3.89
CA ASP A 122 4.85 24.56 4.98
C ASP A 122 4.73 23.70 6.27
N ASN A 123 4.96 22.38 6.17
CA ASN A 123 4.90 21.43 7.30
C ASN A 123 6.30 21.08 7.83
N ALA A 124 7.08 22.10 8.23
CA ALA A 124 8.52 21.99 8.59
C ALA A 124 8.90 21.04 9.75
N ALA A 125 7.95 20.38 10.40
CA ALA A 125 8.22 19.42 11.49
C ALA A 125 7.28 18.19 11.49
N GLY A 126 6.51 17.99 10.42
CA GLY A 126 5.36 17.08 10.42
C GLY A 126 5.71 15.65 10.03
N VAL A 127 5.21 14.69 10.78
CA VAL A 127 5.04 13.32 10.30
C VAL A 127 4.01 13.35 9.16
N MET A 128 4.40 12.96 7.94
CA MET A 128 3.46 12.90 6.83
C MET A 128 2.67 11.60 6.86
N GLU A 129 1.36 11.71 6.99
CA GLU A 129 0.44 10.58 6.95
C GLU A 129 -0.05 10.32 5.54
N TRP A 130 -0.16 9.04 5.21
CA TRP A 130 -0.72 8.53 3.96
C TRP A 130 -1.86 7.57 4.29
N ASP A 131 -2.95 7.69 3.55
CA ASP A 131 -4.11 6.84 3.68
C ASP A 131 -3.93 5.58 2.83
N GLY A 132 -4.04 4.44 3.47
CA GLY A 132 -3.74 3.13 2.89
C GLY A 132 -4.98 2.39 2.48
N VAL A 133 -4.94 1.82 1.29
CA VAL A 133 -6.01 0.99 0.74
C VAL A 133 -5.39 -0.31 0.24
N LEU A 134 -5.92 -1.43 0.72
CA LEU A 134 -5.57 -2.72 0.15
C LEU A 134 -6.29 -2.85 -1.19
N LEU A 135 -5.53 -3.08 -2.26
CA LEU A 135 -6.09 -3.25 -3.59
C LEU A 135 -6.49 -4.71 -3.75
N ASP A 136 -7.71 -5.02 -3.31
CA ASP A 136 -8.29 -6.34 -3.52
C ASP A 136 -9.14 -6.33 -4.80
N ASN A 137 -8.76 -7.16 -5.76
CA ASN A 137 -9.57 -7.45 -6.94
C ASN A 137 -10.69 -8.44 -6.57
N ASN A 138 -11.66 -8.00 -5.77
CA ASN A 138 -12.87 -8.77 -5.45
C ASN A 138 -12.58 -10.21 -4.97
N SER A 139 -11.63 -10.39 -4.04
CA SER A 139 -11.26 -11.71 -3.49
C SER A 139 -10.68 -12.72 -4.49
N LYS A 140 -10.27 -12.27 -5.68
CA LYS A 140 -9.51 -13.10 -6.64
C LYS A 140 -8.00 -13.14 -6.34
N ILE A 141 -7.49 -12.21 -5.53
CA ILE A 141 -6.05 -12.03 -5.27
C ILE A 141 -5.72 -12.29 -3.80
N MET A 142 -6.49 -11.69 -2.89
CA MET A 142 -6.42 -12.04 -1.49
C MET A 142 -7.31 -13.26 -1.24
N ASP A 143 -6.70 -14.42 -1.32
CA ASP A 143 -7.28 -15.67 -0.87
C ASP A 143 -7.68 -15.61 0.61
N LEU A 144 -8.43 -16.61 1.07
CA LEU A 144 -8.78 -16.75 2.48
C LEU A 144 -7.53 -16.66 3.37
N SER A 145 -6.36 -17.09 2.90
CA SER A 145 -5.11 -16.93 3.63
C SER A 145 -4.66 -15.48 3.73
N SER A 146 -4.68 -14.70 2.66
CA SER A 146 -4.36 -13.26 2.68
C SER A 146 -5.39 -12.45 3.42
N ASN A 147 -6.66 -12.84 3.39
CA ASN A 147 -7.70 -12.25 4.24
C ASN A 147 -7.49 -12.61 5.72
N VAL A 148 -7.11 -13.85 6.05
CA VAL A 148 -6.76 -14.24 7.43
C VAL A 148 -5.48 -13.55 7.87
N MET A 149 -4.45 -13.49 7.03
CA MET A 149 -3.20 -12.80 7.33
C MET A 149 -3.45 -11.31 7.50
N THR A 150 -4.12 -10.68 6.55
CA THR A 150 -4.33 -9.23 6.57
C THR A 150 -5.38 -8.86 7.60
N HIS A 151 -6.56 -9.47 7.64
CA HIS A 151 -7.59 -9.10 8.63
C HIS A 151 -7.40 -9.72 10.01
N ALA A 152 -6.87 -10.94 10.16
CA ALA A 152 -6.65 -11.51 11.49
C ALA A 152 -5.32 -11.06 12.12
N LEU A 153 -4.25 -10.82 11.34
CA LEU A 153 -2.99 -10.29 11.89
C LEU A 153 -2.99 -8.76 11.99
N PHE A 154 -3.62 -8.03 11.07
CA PHE A 154 -3.70 -6.56 11.17
C PHE A 154 -4.92 -6.14 12.01
N GLY A 155 -6.05 -6.85 11.92
CA GLY A 155 -7.29 -6.54 12.65
C GLY A 155 -7.37 -7.08 14.09
N GLY A 156 -6.37 -7.87 14.52
CA GLY A 156 -6.37 -8.56 15.81
C GLY A 156 -7.29 -9.78 15.79
N ILE A 157 -6.74 -10.94 16.13
CA ILE A 157 -7.45 -12.22 16.17
C ILE A 157 -8.67 -12.10 17.10
N VAL A 158 -9.85 -11.96 16.52
CA VAL A 158 -11.07 -12.47 17.13
C VAL A 158 -11.36 -13.77 16.39
N LEU A 159 -11.18 -14.88 17.10
CA LEU A 159 -11.51 -16.22 16.64
C LEU A 159 -12.87 -16.26 15.91
N PRO A 160 -13.09 -17.18 14.94
CA PRO A 160 -14.27 -17.23 14.06
C PRO A 160 -15.64 -17.39 14.76
N TRP A 161 -15.69 -17.46 16.10
CA TRP A 161 -16.88 -17.75 16.89
C TRP A 161 -17.79 -16.55 17.20
N ARG A 162 -17.52 -15.36 16.64
CA ARG A 162 -18.43 -14.20 16.73
C ARG A 162 -18.89 -13.71 15.36
N LEU A 163 -19.42 -14.63 14.56
CA LEU A 163 -20.41 -14.28 13.54
C LEU A 163 -21.75 -14.01 14.26
N VAL A 164 -22.52 -13.02 13.79
CA VAL A 164 -23.82 -12.54 14.32
C VAL A 164 -23.71 -11.39 15.32
N GLY A 165 -23.56 -10.17 14.80
CA GLY A 165 -23.65 -8.92 15.56
C GLY A 165 -23.31 -7.71 14.70
N SER A 166 -24.25 -7.32 13.84
CA SER A 166 -24.15 -6.13 12.99
C SER A 166 -23.94 -4.87 13.86
N GLY A 167 -22.84 -4.12 13.64
CA GLY A 167 -22.67 -2.77 14.20
C GLY A 167 -21.36 -2.45 14.95
N ARG A 168 -20.44 -3.40 15.18
CA ARG A 168 -19.17 -3.06 15.85
C ARG A 168 -18.15 -2.47 14.87
N LYS A 169 -17.73 -1.23 15.12
CA LYS A 169 -16.65 -0.52 14.41
C LYS A 169 -15.42 -1.44 14.27
N LYS A 170 -14.92 -1.62 13.04
CA LYS A 170 -13.78 -2.50 12.69
C LYS A 170 -12.49 -2.00 13.35
N LYS A 171 -12.22 -2.43 14.59
CA LYS A 171 -10.96 -2.15 15.31
C LYS A 171 -9.79 -2.81 14.56
N GLY A 172 -8.65 -2.15 14.48
CA GLY A 172 -7.42 -2.73 13.90
C GLY A 172 -7.36 -2.74 12.37
N MET A 173 -8.31 -2.11 11.66
CA MET A 173 -8.18 -2.02 10.21
C MET A 173 -6.97 -1.15 9.85
N TRP A 174 -6.07 -1.65 9.01
CA TRP A 174 -4.96 -0.86 8.49
C TRP A 174 -5.49 0.40 7.79
N LYS A 175 -4.91 1.56 8.13
CA LYS A 175 -5.31 2.89 7.67
C LYS A 175 -4.27 3.54 6.79
N GLY A 176 -3.09 2.94 6.65
CA GLY A 176 -2.01 3.47 5.84
C GLY A 176 -0.71 3.56 6.60
N LYS A 177 0.08 4.58 6.28
CA LYS A 177 1.45 4.72 6.76
C LYS A 177 1.71 6.16 7.17
N ALA A 178 2.61 6.34 8.12
CA ALA A 178 3.14 7.63 8.50
C ALA A 178 4.65 7.58 8.29
N PHE A 179 5.18 8.55 7.56
CA PHE A 179 6.61 8.72 7.31
C PHE A 179 7.12 9.86 8.19
N SER A 180 8.31 9.67 8.74
CA SER A 180 8.99 10.67 9.53
C SER A 180 10.40 10.87 8.97
N SER A 181 10.80 12.13 8.88
CA SER A 181 12.17 12.47 8.54
C SER A 181 13.07 12.09 9.72
N SER A 182 14.21 11.49 9.42
CA SER A 182 15.24 11.33 10.43
C SER A 182 16.09 12.59 10.43
N SER A 183 16.26 13.22 11.60
CA SER A 183 17.10 14.42 11.76
C SER A 183 18.59 14.19 11.48
N SER A 184 19.01 12.94 11.20
CA SER A 184 20.39 12.61 10.88
C SER A 184 20.55 12.37 9.37
N ALA A 185 21.42 13.17 8.74
CA ALA A 185 21.76 13.13 7.32
C ALA A 185 22.33 11.79 6.82
N SER A 186 22.66 10.85 7.71
CA SER A 186 23.21 9.52 7.36
C SER A 186 22.27 8.35 7.63
N SER A 187 21.11 8.60 8.26
CA SER A 187 20.24 7.52 8.71
C SER A 187 19.09 7.28 7.75
N ARG A 188 18.81 6.00 7.48
CA ARG A 188 17.53 5.55 6.90
C ARG A 188 16.37 6.27 7.58
N GLY A 189 15.43 6.73 6.78
CA GLY A 189 14.22 7.33 7.32
C GLY A 189 13.35 6.28 8.02
N LYS A 190 12.42 6.75 8.85
CA LYS A 190 11.58 5.88 9.67
C LYS A 190 10.11 6.15 9.41
N GLY A 191 9.30 5.11 9.50
CA GLY A 191 7.86 5.24 9.45
C GLY A 191 7.16 4.21 10.31
N VAL A 192 5.84 4.32 10.37
CA VAL A 192 4.98 3.43 11.14
C VAL A 192 3.71 3.15 10.35
N ASN A 193 3.23 1.90 10.41
CA ASN A 193 1.89 1.60 9.92
C ASN A 193 0.84 2.21 10.84
N ARG A 194 -0.17 2.84 10.24
CA ARG A 194 -1.34 3.39 10.93
C ARG A 194 -2.44 2.33 10.94
N PHE A 195 -3.04 2.12 12.10
CA PHE A 195 -4.20 1.24 12.27
C PHE A 195 -5.34 2.01 12.93
N GLY A 196 -6.58 1.67 12.58
CA GLY A 196 -7.76 2.30 13.16
C GLY A 196 -7.80 2.10 14.68
N GLY A 197 -7.51 3.17 15.40
CA GLY A 197 -7.68 3.26 16.84
C GLY A 197 -9.15 3.19 17.24
N ARG A 198 -9.40 2.73 18.46
CA ARG A 198 -10.74 2.78 19.04
C ARG A 198 -11.04 4.26 19.27
N SER A 199 -11.91 4.86 18.47
CA SER A 199 -12.47 6.17 18.81
C SER A 199 -13.17 5.99 20.15
N SER A 200 -12.54 6.41 21.25
CA SER A 200 -13.24 6.62 22.50
C SER A 200 -14.24 7.73 22.19
N SER A 201 -15.46 7.35 21.81
CA SER A 201 -16.58 8.25 21.92
C SER A 201 -16.70 8.54 23.40
N THR A 202 -16.03 9.60 23.84
CA THR A 202 -16.28 10.26 25.10
C THR A 202 -17.71 10.76 24.99
N GLU A 203 -18.66 9.96 25.47
CA GLU A 203 -19.99 10.47 25.75
C GLU A 203 -19.81 11.61 26.74
N ASN A 204 -20.37 12.78 26.39
CA ASN A 204 -20.27 14.03 27.12
C ASN A 204 -20.70 13.81 28.58
N ASN A 205 -19.73 13.69 29.48
CA ASN A 205 -19.92 13.90 30.92
C ASN A 205 -19.01 15.07 31.30
N ASP A 206 -19.63 16.12 31.84
CA ASP A 206 -19.08 17.47 32.06
C ASP A 206 -17.97 17.59 33.13
N ASP A 207 -17.29 16.50 33.49
CA ASP A 207 -16.22 16.53 34.51
C ASP A 207 -14.86 16.88 33.89
N THR A 208 -14.71 18.17 33.58
CA THR A 208 -13.70 18.73 32.68
C THR A 208 -12.49 19.28 33.46
N ALA A 209 -11.41 18.51 33.55
CA ALA A 209 -9.99 18.95 33.63
C ALA A 209 -9.06 17.79 34.03
N ALA A 210 -9.47 16.99 35.03
CA ALA A 210 -8.65 15.89 35.54
C ALA A 210 -8.55 14.70 34.55
N GLN A 211 -9.56 14.52 33.69
CA GLN A 211 -9.55 13.46 32.66
C GLN A 211 -8.66 13.78 31.45
N GLN A 212 -8.37 15.07 31.15
CA GLN A 212 -7.53 15.42 30.01
C GLN A 212 -6.06 15.04 30.22
N GLN A 213 -5.54 15.11 31.45
CA GLN A 213 -4.16 14.66 31.74
C GLN A 213 -4.03 13.13 31.75
N GLN A 214 -5.06 12.39 32.18
CA GLN A 214 -5.04 10.91 32.12
C GLN A 214 -5.17 10.37 30.69
N GLN A 215 -5.92 11.04 29.80
CA GLN A 215 -6.00 10.63 28.39
C GLN A 215 -4.68 10.80 27.62
N GLN A 216 -3.85 11.80 27.95
CA GLN A 216 -2.52 11.94 27.33
C GLN A 216 -1.53 10.85 27.80
N GLN A 217 -1.64 10.36 29.04
CA GLN A 217 -0.81 9.24 29.51
C GLN A 217 -1.27 7.89 28.95
N GLN A 218 -2.58 7.63 28.84
CA GLN A 218 -3.07 6.38 28.23
C GLN A 218 -2.79 6.27 26.72
N GLN A 219 -2.70 7.38 25.99
CA GLN A 219 -2.24 7.36 24.59
C GLN A 219 -0.77 6.94 24.44
N ASN A 220 0.06 7.12 25.48
CA ASN A 220 1.43 6.64 25.47
C ASN A 220 1.54 5.14 25.80
N ASP A 221 0.67 4.60 26.67
CA ASP A 221 0.75 3.20 27.12
C ASP A 221 0.04 2.18 26.20
N ASP A 222 -1.00 2.56 25.47
CA ASP A 222 -1.66 1.67 24.48
C ASP A 222 -0.81 1.46 23.19
N SER A 223 0.39 2.05 23.13
CA SER A 223 1.26 2.12 21.94
C SER A 223 2.21 0.92 21.76
N GLY A 224 2.36 0.06 22.78
CA GLY A 224 3.39 -0.99 22.80
C GLY A 224 3.21 -2.13 21.79
N PHE A 225 1.95 -2.50 21.48
CA PHE A 225 1.66 -3.63 20.58
C PHE A 225 1.13 -3.23 19.20
N CYS A 226 0.76 -1.95 18.99
CA CYS A 226 0.09 -1.52 17.74
C CYS A 226 0.99 -0.70 16.82
N ARG A 227 2.20 -0.32 17.24
CA ARG A 227 3.14 0.38 16.37
C ARG A 227 3.96 -0.65 15.63
N HIS A 228 3.68 -0.83 14.34
CA HIS A 228 4.51 -1.60 13.43
C HIS A 228 5.44 -0.65 12.66
N GLY A 229 6.60 -0.36 13.26
CA GLY A 229 7.60 0.55 12.71
C GLY A 229 8.47 -0.09 11.64
N PHE A 230 8.83 0.69 10.64
CA PHE A 230 9.71 0.31 9.54
C PHE A 230 10.79 1.37 9.30
N GLU A 231 11.94 0.93 8.82
CA GLU A 231 12.95 1.77 8.19
C GLU A 231 12.67 1.82 6.69
N TYR A 232 12.92 2.94 6.03
CA TYR A 232 12.81 3.04 4.58
C TYR A 232 14.08 3.57 3.93
N SER A 233 14.29 3.15 2.69
CA SER A 233 15.37 3.63 1.82
C SER A 233 15.11 3.23 0.38
N ILE A 234 15.67 3.98 -0.57
CA ILE A 234 15.70 3.58 -1.97
C ILE A 234 16.72 2.44 -2.11
N GLN A 235 16.28 1.30 -2.61
CA GLN A 235 17.11 0.11 -2.84
C GLN A 235 16.72 -0.55 -4.16
N ASP A 236 17.55 -1.47 -4.64
CA ASP A 236 17.19 -2.36 -5.74
C ASP A 236 15.96 -3.19 -5.36
N SER A 237 15.02 -3.29 -6.31
CA SER A 237 13.76 -3.99 -6.14
C SER A 237 14.00 -5.49 -6.12
N LYS A 238 13.47 -6.15 -5.08
CA LYS A 238 13.42 -7.61 -5.00
C LYS A 238 12.41 -8.23 -5.94
N LEU A 239 11.37 -7.46 -6.30
CA LEU A 239 10.35 -7.89 -7.24
C LEU A 239 10.83 -7.73 -8.69
N LEU A 240 11.60 -6.69 -8.96
CA LEU A 240 12.05 -6.29 -10.30
C LEU A 240 13.56 -6.00 -10.27
N PRO A 241 14.42 -7.04 -10.27
CA PRO A 241 15.86 -6.85 -10.17
C PRO A 241 16.41 -5.90 -11.23
N GLY A 242 17.31 -5.00 -10.83
CA GLY A 242 17.90 -3.99 -11.71
C GLY A 242 17.10 -2.69 -11.80
N THR A 243 16.06 -2.53 -10.98
CA THR A 243 15.26 -1.31 -10.90
C THR A 243 15.06 -0.91 -9.44
N ASN A 244 15.13 0.39 -9.14
CA ASN A 244 14.98 0.84 -7.75
C ASN A 244 13.52 0.86 -7.29
N SER A 245 13.31 0.79 -5.98
CA SER A 245 12.02 1.06 -5.31
C SER A 245 12.25 1.64 -3.91
N LEU A 246 11.24 2.33 -3.38
CA LEU A 246 11.26 2.77 -1.98
C LEU A 246 10.87 1.58 -1.11
N ARG A 247 11.86 0.96 -0.49
CA ARG A 247 11.68 -0.27 0.27
C ARG A 247 11.48 0.02 1.75
N LEU A 248 10.42 -0.55 2.34
CA LEU A 248 10.13 -0.49 3.76
C LEU A 248 10.54 -1.80 4.42
N VAL A 249 11.53 -1.72 5.30
CA VAL A 249 12.09 -2.84 6.05
C VAL A 249 11.59 -2.74 7.48
N TYR A 250 10.75 -3.70 7.87
CA TYR A 250 10.18 -3.71 9.20
C TYR A 250 11.23 -4.04 10.26
N SER A 251 11.13 -3.36 11.39
CA SER A 251 12.14 -3.37 12.45
C SER A 251 12.25 -4.70 13.19
N LYS A 252 13.46 -4.98 13.70
CA LYS A 252 13.80 -6.25 14.36
C LYS A 252 13.09 -6.50 15.69
N TYR A 253 12.42 -5.55 16.36
CA TYR A 253 11.65 -5.95 17.56
C TYR A 253 10.45 -6.85 17.19
N GLN A 254 10.04 -6.83 15.92
CA GLN A 254 9.13 -7.83 15.34
C GLN A 254 9.83 -9.17 15.07
N SER A 255 11.13 -9.31 15.33
CA SER A 255 11.95 -10.51 15.08
C SER A 255 11.99 -11.49 16.25
N LEU A 256 11.07 -11.36 17.22
CA LEU A 256 10.74 -12.55 18.01
C LEU A 256 10.37 -13.65 17.01
N PRO A 257 10.94 -14.87 17.11
CA PRO A 257 10.81 -15.92 16.09
C PRO A 257 9.36 -16.34 15.81
N ILE A 258 8.41 -15.87 16.62
CA ILE A 258 6.98 -16.16 16.53
C ILE A 258 6.22 -15.06 15.76
N SER A 259 6.79 -13.85 15.63
CA SER A 259 6.09 -12.73 14.98
C SER A 259 6.19 -12.85 13.46
N LEU A 260 5.05 -13.15 12.83
CA LEU A 260 4.93 -13.28 11.38
C LEU A 260 5.42 -12.05 10.60
N TRP A 261 5.45 -10.89 11.25
CA TRP A 261 5.88 -9.61 10.71
C TRP A 261 7.39 -9.46 10.54
N HIS A 262 8.21 -10.31 11.15
CA HIS A 262 9.67 -10.22 11.05
C HIS A 262 10.19 -10.28 9.61
N SER A 263 9.38 -10.85 8.71
CA SER A 263 9.70 -11.04 7.30
C SER A 263 8.91 -10.13 6.37
N MET A 264 8.11 -9.22 6.94
CA MET A 264 7.32 -8.26 6.18
C MET A 264 8.27 -7.31 5.44
N ASN A 265 8.01 -7.12 4.15
CA ASN A 265 8.68 -6.15 3.32
C ASN A 265 7.62 -5.48 2.47
N ASP A 266 7.74 -4.16 2.32
CA ASP A 266 6.98 -3.44 1.30
C ASP A 266 7.96 -2.81 0.31
N GLU A 267 7.56 -2.75 -0.96
CA GLU A 267 8.19 -1.88 -1.94
C GLU A 267 7.15 -0.91 -2.49
N LEU A 268 7.52 0.37 -2.56
CA LEU A 268 6.69 1.45 -3.04
C LEU A 268 7.29 2.06 -4.31
N ARG A 269 6.41 2.47 -5.21
CA ARG A 269 6.73 3.21 -6.43
C ARG A 269 5.73 4.33 -6.66
N VAL A 270 6.19 5.38 -7.34
CA VAL A 270 5.37 6.54 -7.69
C VAL A 270 4.60 6.22 -8.96
N VAL A 271 3.28 6.37 -8.90
CA VAL A 271 2.42 6.36 -10.09
C VAL A 271 2.20 7.81 -10.49
N GLU A 272 2.86 8.23 -11.56
CA GLU A 272 2.66 9.57 -12.12
C GLU A 272 1.41 9.58 -13.01
N LEU A 273 0.57 10.59 -12.81
CA LEU A 273 -0.47 10.95 -13.75
C LEU A 273 0.02 12.09 -14.62
N ASN A 274 0.09 11.86 -15.92
CA ASN A 274 0.08 12.96 -16.88
C ASN A 274 -1.36 13.49 -16.92
N THR A 275 -1.73 14.35 -15.97
CA THR A 275 -2.94 15.15 -16.09
C THR A 275 -2.69 16.15 -17.21
N SER A 276 -2.99 15.72 -18.44
CA SER A 276 -2.99 16.53 -19.65
C SER A 276 -4.14 17.53 -19.63
N THR A 277 -4.41 18.18 -18.50
CA THR A 277 -5.13 19.43 -18.46
C THR A 277 -4.21 20.48 -19.04
N SER A 278 -4.18 20.51 -20.37
CA SER A 278 -3.68 21.59 -21.20
C SER A 278 -4.54 22.84 -21.05
N SER A 279 -4.82 23.24 -19.80
CA SER A 279 -5.39 24.54 -19.50
C SER A 279 -4.23 25.51 -19.41
N THR A 280 -4.17 26.34 -20.43
CA THR A 280 -3.25 27.45 -20.70
C THR A 280 -3.31 28.54 -19.61
N GLU A 281 -3.08 28.19 -18.35
CA GLU A 281 -2.95 29.14 -17.25
C GLU A 281 -1.54 29.05 -16.67
N ASN A 282 -0.76 30.08 -16.96
CA ASN A 282 0.67 30.25 -16.68
C ASN A 282 1.05 30.37 -15.19
N ASN A 283 0.25 29.84 -14.26
CA ASN A 283 0.64 29.81 -12.84
C ASN A 283 1.26 28.46 -12.53
N GLY A 284 2.59 28.41 -12.55
CA GLY A 284 3.46 27.24 -12.48
C GLY A 284 3.44 26.45 -11.17
N ASN A 285 2.26 26.12 -10.64
CA ASN A 285 2.11 25.19 -9.53
C ASN A 285 1.01 24.18 -9.86
N SER A 286 1.28 23.31 -10.85
CA SER A 286 0.42 22.16 -11.12
C SER A 286 0.52 21.21 -9.93
N ASN A 287 -0.50 21.19 -9.09
CA ASN A 287 -0.66 20.19 -8.03
C ASN A 287 -0.74 18.80 -8.69
N LYS A 288 0.39 18.14 -8.87
CA LYS A 288 0.43 16.75 -9.33
C LYS A 288 -0.14 15.89 -8.20
N GLU A 289 -1.22 15.16 -8.50
CA GLU A 289 -1.73 14.16 -7.58
C GLU A 289 -0.73 13.00 -7.54
N MET A 290 0.06 12.93 -6.46
CA MET A 290 1.01 11.86 -6.24
C MET A 290 0.32 10.71 -5.51
N VAL A 291 0.40 9.51 -6.10
CA VAL A 291 -0.10 8.27 -5.49
C VAL A 291 1.02 7.24 -5.49
N LEU A 292 1.14 6.48 -4.40
CA LEU A 292 2.14 5.42 -4.30
C LEU A 292 1.46 4.07 -4.42
N ILE A 293 1.94 3.25 -5.36
CA ILE A 293 1.57 1.85 -5.46
C ILE A 293 2.60 1.02 -4.68
N GLY A 294 2.09 0.13 -3.84
CA GLY A 294 2.89 -0.72 -2.98
C GLY A 294 2.70 -2.20 -3.25
N MET A 295 3.75 -2.97 -3.07
CA MET A 295 3.75 -4.43 -3.08
C MET A 295 4.28 -4.91 -1.73
N GLY A 296 3.41 -5.48 -0.92
CA GLY A 296 3.75 -5.99 0.42
C GLY A 296 3.83 -7.52 0.43
N TRP A 297 4.82 -8.10 1.09
CA TRP A 297 4.92 -9.56 1.21
C TRP A 297 5.60 -9.99 2.51
N MET A 298 5.35 -11.24 2.88
CA MET A 298 6.07 -11.93 3.94
C MET A 298 7.09 -12.89 3.32
N GLY A 299 8.23 -13.07 3.97
CA GLY A 299 9.24 -14.04 3.53
C GLY A 299 8.69 -15.48 3.52
N TRP A 300 7.85 -15.82 4.51
CA TRP A 300 7.25 -17.15 4.63
C TRP A 300 6.05 -17.37 3.69
N SER A 301 5.51 -16.32 3.06
CA SER A 301 4.34 -16.43 2.17
C SER A 301 4.70 -16.68 0.70
N GLY A 302 5.96 -17.00 0.38
CA GLY A 302 6.46 -17.07 -0.99
C GLY A 302 7.23 -15.82 -1.43
N GLY A 303 7.49 -14.89 -0.49
CA GLY A 303 8.34 -13.73 -0.74
C GLY A 303 7.74 -12.75 -1.75
N PRO A 304 8.59 -12.02 -2.51
CA PRO A 304 8.13 -11.02 -3.49
C PRO A 304 7.18 -11.60 -4.54
N LEU A 305 7.31 -12.89 -4.87
CA LEU A 305 6.47 -13.55 -5.87
C LEU A 305 5.02 -13.72 -5.42
N ASN A 306 4.74 -13.68 -4.11
CA ASN A 306 3.38 -13.68 -3.57
C ASN A 306 3.09 -12.39 -2.82
N CYS A 307 3.42 -11.25 -3.43
CA CYS A 307 3.11 -9.94 -2.88
C CYS A 307 1.61 -9.61 -2.94
N SER A 308 1.15 -8.72 -2.08
CA SER A 308 -0.19 -8.13 -2.10
C SER A 308 -0.09 -6.67 -2.51
N PRO A 309 -0.81 -6.23 -3.55
CA PRO A 309 -0.82 -4.83 -3.95
C PRO A 309 -1.61 -3.99 -2.93
N PHE A 310 -1.12 -2.78 -2.70
CA PHE A 310 -1.82 -1.77 -1.91
C PHE A 310 -1.54 -0.38 -2.49
N LEU A 311 -2.30 0.59 -2.04
CA LEU A 311 -2.24 1.98 -2.45
C LEU A 311 -1.99 2.85 -1.23
N LEU A 312 -1.19 3.90 -1.39
CA LEU A 312 -1.10 5.00 -0.46
C LEU A 312 -1.53 6.27 -1.19
N GLU A 313 -2.60 6.87 -0.69
CA GLU A 313 -3.14 8.13 -1.16
C GLU A 313 -2.75 9.22 -0.16
N ARG A 314 -2.40 10.40 -0.68
CA ARG A 314 -2.20 11.56 0.17
C ARG A 314 -3.55 11.97 0.76
N PRO A 315 -3.64 12.26 2.07
CA PRO A 315 -4.86 12.82 2.65
C PRO A 315 -5.23 14.08 1.90
N ARG A 316 -6.47 14.14 1.41
CA ARG A 316 -6.97 15.37 0.79
C ARG A 316 -7.02 16.43 1.88
N TYR A 317 -6.17 17.46 1.74
CA TYR A 317 -6.24 18.61 2.63
C TYR A 317 -7.63 19.21 2.45
N THR A 318 -8.49 19.01 3.45
CA THR A 318 -9.76 19.71 3.52
C THR A 318 -9.42 20.99 4.27
N PRO A 319 -9.31 22.15 3.61
CA PRO A 319 -9.02 23.40 4.31
C PRO A 319 -10.05 23.54 5.43
N LEU A 320 -9.55 23.76 6.65
CA LEU A 320 -10.41 24.05 7.78
C LEU A 320 -11.30 25.24 7.39
N PRO A 321 -12.61 25.21 7.66
CA PRO A 321 -13.47 26.34 7.36
C PRO A 321 -12.89 27.57 8.04
N THR A 322 -12.48 28.56 7.25
CA THR A 322 -12.04 29.85 7.77
C THR A 322 -13.24 30.48 8.47
N THR A 323 -13.22 30.51 9.80
CA THR A 323 -14.22 31.25 10.56
C THR A 323 -14.05 32.72 10.23
N SER A 324 -14.95 33.26 9.40
CA SER A 324 -15.04 34.70 9.19
C SER A 324 -15.42 35.34 10.51
N SER A 325 -14.49 36.07 11.12
CA SER A 325 -14.72 36.95 12.27
C SER A 325 -15.42 38.24 11.85
#